data_AF-A0A0T5ZBZ3-F1
#
_entry.id   AF-A0A0T5ZBZ3-F1
#
_cell.length_a   1.000
_cell.length_b   1.000
_cell.length_c   1.000
_cell.angle_alpha   90.00
_cell.angle_beta   90.00
_cell.angle_gamma   90.00
#
_symmetry.space_group_name_H-M   'P 1'
#
loop_
_entity.id
_entity.type
_entity.pdbx_description
1 polymer ?
#
loop_
_entity_poly.entity_id
_entity_poly.type
_entity_poly.pdbx_seq_one_letter_code
_entity_poly.pdbx_strand_id
1 'polypeptide(L)'
;RSGRADPGRGGAVIDQGIAEKSGVGLGDEVEIMGRTFEVVGLSGGTTSLTNSIAFIDSDDFSELRGDPGVVSFLLVRVAPGASPPVVARRIESEVDGVTVQTRQEFAAQERRVVRDMSTDLVRIMNAVGFLIGLAVMGLTVYTATLLRRGEYGVMKALGARNRDLYASVVVQALVSVGLGLAVGVGFTLVLSALVPRLASNLGLAVSLASVAKAAVASVVFAGAAALLPIRQMRDLDPAMVFRGK
;
A
#
# COMPACT_ATOMS: atom_id res chain seq x y z
N ARG A 1 -15.66 -19.96 5.42
CA ARG A 1 -15.34 -21.06 6.37
C ARG A 1 -16.33 -22.18 6.10
N SER A 2 -15.84 -23.31 5.61
CA SER A 2 -16.63 -24.50 5.29
C SER A 2 -15.78 -25.74 5.57
N GLY A 3 -16.42 -26.88 5.84
CA GLY A 3 -15.74 -28.13 6.19
C GLY A 3 -15.28 -28.21 7.65
N ARG A 4 -14.38 -29.15 7.92
CA ARG A 4 -13.85 -29.47 9.26
C ARG A 4 -12.70 -28.51 9.61
N ALA A 5 -12.72 -27.98 10.83
CA ALA A 5 -11.65 -27.09 11.32
C ALA A 5 -10.39 -27.84 11.76
N ASP A 6 -10.55 -29.11 12.11
CA ASP A 6 -9.49 -30.03 12.48
C ASP A 6 -9.20 -30.94 11.28
N PRO A 7 -8.01 -30.84 10.65
CA PRO A 7 -7.66 -31.64 9.49
C PRO A 7 -7.67 -33.14 9.80
N GLY A 8 -7.21 -33.54 10.98
CA GLY A 8 -6.90 -34.95 11.30
C GLY A 8 -5.83 -35.53 10.36
N ARG A 9 -5.42 -36.79 10.64
CA ARG A 9 -4.42 -37.48 9.82
C ARG A 9 -4.89 -37.64 8.37
N GLY A 10 -4.03 -37.30 7.41
CA GLY A 10 -4.30 -37.36 5.97
C GLY A 10 -5.22 -36.27 5.43
N GLY A 11 -5.74 -35.39 6.28
CA GLY A 11 -6.54 -34.24 5.89
C GLY A 11 -5.73 -32.95 5.83
N ALA A 12 -6.17 -32.01 4.99
CA ALA A 12 -5.64 -30.66 4.89
C ALA A 12 -6.75 -29.62 4.94
N VAL A 13 -6.48 -28.51 5.62
CA VAL A 13 -7.31 -27.29 5.58
C VAL A 13 -6.55 -26.22 4.81
N ILE A 14 -7.11 -25.76 3.69
CA ILE A 14 -6.47 -24.80 2.79
C ILE A 14 -7.19 -23.46 2.87
N ASP A 15 -6.51 -22.34 2.64
CA ASP A 15 -7.20 -21.06 2.50
C ASP A 15 -8.07 -21.02 1.22
N GLN A 16 -9.28 -20.48 1.37
CA GLN A 16 -10.27 -20.38 0.30
C GLN A 16 -9.72 -19.67 -0.95
N GLY A 17 -8.89 -18.63 -0.80
CA GLY A 17 -8.33 -17.91 -1.93
C GLY A 17 -7.31 -18.71 -2.75
N ILE A 18 -6.67 -19.70 -2.13
CA ILE A 18 -5.78 -20.65 -2.82
C ILE A 18 -6.63 -21.74 -3.50
N ALA A 19 -7.61 -22.27 -2.79
CA ALA A 19 -8.53 -23.28 -3.30
C ALA A 19 -9.21 -22.81 -4.61
N GLU A 20 -9.72 -21.57 -4.63
CA GLU A 20 -10.34 -20.97 -5.83
C GLU A 20 -9.34 -20.79 -6.99
N LYS A 21 -8.08 -20.42 -6.71
CA LYS A 21 -7.05 -20.25 -7.74
C LYS A 21 -6.57 -21.57 -8.34
N SER A 22 -6.47 -22.60 -7.50
CA SER A 22 -6.04 -23.94 -7.92
C SER A 22 -7.19 -24.78 -8.47
N GLY A 23 -8.44 -24.30 -8.37
CA GLY A 23 -9.63 -25.05 -8.81
C GLY A 23 -9.94 -26.26 -7.93
N VAL A 24 -9.55 -26.22 -6.66
CA VAL A 24 -9.68 -27.32 -5.69
C VAL A 24 -10.80 -27.00 -4.70
N GLY A 25 -11.65 -27.97 -4.40
CA GLY A 25 -12.76 -27.89 -3.46
C GLY A 25 -12.59 -28.78 -2.23
N LEU A 26 -13.64 -28.89 -1.42
CA LEU A 26 -13.70 -29.85 -0.32
C LEU A 26 -13.82 -31.28 -0.88
N GLY A 27 -13.04 -32.21 -0.34
CA GLY A 27 -12.97 -33.62 -0.76
C GLY A 27 -11.99 -33.89 -1.90
N ASP A 28 -11.40 -32.85 -2.49
CA ASP A 28 -10.35 -33.02 -3.50
C ASP A 28 -9.00 -33.35 -2.84
N GLU A 29 -8.08 -33.91 -3.62
CA GLU A 29 -6.73 -34.20 -3.17
C GLU A 29 -5.75 -33.08 -3.52
N VAL A 30 -4.85 -32.77 -2.60
CA VAL A 30 -3.74 -31.84 -2.81
C VAL A 30 -2.42 -32.45 -2.40
N GLU A 31 -1.35 -32.07 -3.09
CA GLU A 31 0.00 -32.46 -2.73
C GLU A 31 0.66 -31.37 -1.86
N ILE A 32 1.07 -31.75 -0.65
CA ILE A 32 1.78 -30.88 0.29
C ILE A 32 3.09 -31.58 0.67
N MET A 33 4.22 -30.94 0.35
CA MET A 33 5.56 -31.46 0.64
C MET A 33 5.80 -32.90 0.12
N GLY A 34 5.24 -33.25 -1.03
CA GLY A 34 5.43 -34.58 -1.65
C GLY A 34 4.48 -35.66 -1.16
N ARG A 35 3.49 -35.33 -0.31
CA ARG A 35 2.46 -36.26 0.16
C ARG A 35 1.07 -35.73 -0.17
N THR A 36 0.17 -36.64 -0.54
CA THR A 36 -1.22 -36.33 -0.87
C THR A 36 -2.07 -36.22 0.40
N PHE A 37 -2.90 -35.18 0.47
CA PHE A 37 -3.87 -34.94 1.54
C PHE A 37 -5.25 -34.62 0.95
N GLU A 38 -6.31 -35.04 1.63
CA GLU A 38 -7.69 -34.68 1.26
C GLU A 38 -8.06 -33.31 1.84
N VAL A 39 -8.69 -32.44 1.04
CA VAL A 39 -9.14 -31.13 1.50
C VAL A 39 -10.42 -31.27 2.32
N VAL A 40 -10.26 -31.35 3.64
CA VAL A 40 -11.40 -31.52 4.57
C VAL A 40 -11.99 -30.19 5.05
N GLY A 41 -11.31 -29.06 4.79
CA GLY A 41 -11.75 -27.74 5.24
C GLY A 41 -11.18 -26.58 4.44
N LEU A 42 -11.95 -25.47 4.41
CA LEU A 42 -11.52 -24.19 3.84
C LEU A 42 -11.45 -23.11 4.93
N SER A 43 -10.22 -22.64 5.19
CA SER A 43 -9.94 -21.49 6.06
C SER A 43 -10.11 -20.18 5.29
N GLY A 44 -10.24 -19.06 6.00
CA GLY A 44 -10.35 -17.75 5.38
C GLY A 44 -9.63 -16.69 6.19
N GLY A 45 -9.02 -15.74 5.48
CA GLY A 45 -8.20 -14.68 6.06
C GLY A 45 -6.78 -15.10 6.41
N THR A 46 -6.32 -16.24 5.85
CA THR A 46 -5.00 -16.82 6.10
C THR A 46 -4.06 -16.62 4.90
N THR A 47 -4.58 -16.25 3.73
CA THR A 47 -3.74 -15.96 2.56
C THR A 47 -3.07 -14.59 2.62
N SER A 48 -1.78 -14.55 2.29
CA SER A 48 -1.02 -13.33 2.00
C SER A 48 -0.58 -13.29 0.54
N LEU A 49 -0.10 -12.13 0.07
CA LEU A 49 0.26 -11.92 -1.34
C LEU A 49 1.35 -12.89 -1.85
N THR A 50 2.25 -13.29 -0.96
CA THR A 50 3.41 -14.14 -1.25
C THR A 50 3.35 -15.50 -0.54
N ASN A 51 2.52 -15.63 0.50
CA ASN A 51 2.49 -16.82 1.34
C ASN A 51 1.15 -17.51 1.25
N SER A 52 1.21 -18.77 0.85
CA SER A 52 0.12 -19.72 0.93
C SER A 52 0.21 -20.47 2.25
N ILE A 53 -0.89 -20.56 2.99
CA ILE A 53 -0.94 -21.29 4.26
C ILE A 53 -1.90 -22.46 4.12
N ALA A 54 -1.42 -23.64 4.48
CA ALA A 54 -2.19 -24.86 4.63
C ALA A 54 -1.98 -25.38 6.06
N PHE A 55 -3.01 -25.99 6.63
CA PHE A 55 -2.96 -26.66 7.93
C PHE A 55 -3.11 -28.15 7.73
N ILE A 56 -2.21 -28.92 8.33
CA ILE A 56 -2.24 -30.38 8.37
C ILE A 56 -2.08 -30.84 9.83
N ASP A 57 -2.26 -32.13 10.09
CA ASP A 57 -2.01 -32.73 11.40
C ASP A 57 -0.53 -32.59 11.82
N SER A 58 -0.29 -32.40 13.13
CA SER A 58 1.08 -32.26 13.65
C SER A 58 1.91 -33.52 13.47
N ASP A 59 1.29 -34.70 13.57
CA ASP A 59 1.98 -35.96 13.38
C ASP A 59 2.41 -36.12 11.91
N ASP A 60 1.51 -35.79 10.98
CA ASP A 60 1.82 -35.83 9.55
C ASP A 60 2.94 -34.84 9.19
N PHE A 61 2.95 -33.64 9.80
CA PHE A 61 4.03 -32.68 9.62
C PHE A 61 5.37 -33.19 10.18
N SER A 62 5.37 -33.82 11.37
CA SER A 62 6.57 -34.41 11.96
C SER A 62 7.14 -35.55 11.11
N GLU A 63 6.27 -36.43 10.58
CA GLU A 63 6.66 -37.50 9.65
C GLU A 63 7.28 -36.92 8.36
N LEU A 64 6.68 -35.86 7.79
CA LEU A 64 7.18 -35.19 6.59
C LEU A 64 8.53 -34.49 6.79
N ARG A 65 8.74 -33.88 7.96
CA ARG A 65 9.97 -33.13 8.25
C ARG A 65 11.14 -34.04 8.64
N GLY A 66 10.86 -35.27 9.08
CA GLY A 66 11.87 -36.23 9.54
C GLY A 66 12.52 -35.88 10.89
N ASP A 67 11.97 -34.90 11.62
CA ASP A 67 12.47 -34.46 12.93
C ASP A 67 11.31 -34.39 13.94
N PRO A 68 11.12 -35.45 14.75
CA PRO A 68 10.06 -35.50 15.75
C PRO A 68 10.43 -34.62 16.95
N GLY A 69 9.87 -33.41 17.01
CA GLY A 69 9.90 -32.58 18.24
C GLY A 69 10.10 -31.08 18.04
N VAL A 70 10.40 -30.61 16.83
CA VAL A 70 10.61 -29.18 16.59
C VAL A 70 9.29 -28.47 16.31
N VAL A 71 8.75 -27.78 17.32
CA VAL A 71 7.56 -26.93 17.22
C VAL A 71 7.99 -25.47 17.07
N SER A 72 7.49 -24.78 16.04
CA SER A 72 7.81 -23.35 15.83
C SER A 72 7.08 -22.45 16.81
N PHE A 73 5.81 -22.73 17.12
CA PHE A 73 4.99 -21.92 18.04
C PHE A 73 3.98 -22.79 18.78
N LEU A 74 3.73 -22.45 20.04
CA LEU A 74 2.66 -23.06 20.85
C LEU A 74 1.53 -22.05 21.06
N LEU A 75 0.32 -22.41 20.68
CA LEU A 75 -0.86 -21.56 20.88
C LEU A 75 -1.54 -21.89 22.21
N VAL A 76 -1.51 -20.94 23.15
CA VAL A 76 -2.13 -21.11 24.47
C VAL A 76 -3.45 -20.34 24.53
N ARG A 77 -4.54 -21.06 24.86
CA ARG A 77 -5.84 -20.44 25.12
C ARG A 77 -6.03 -20.21 26.61
N VAL A 78 -6.15 -18.94 26.99
CA VAL A 78 -6.39 -18.53 28.37
C VAL A 78 -7.85 -18.82 28.76
N ALA A 79 -8.07 -19.32 29.98
CA ALA A 79 -9.40 -19.56 30.52
C ALA A 79 -10.21 -18.24 30.65
N PRO A 80 -11.56 -18.30 30.54
CA PRO A 80 -12.40 -17.12 30.72
C PRO A 80 -12.14 -16.43 32.07
N GLY A 81 -11.94 -15.11 32.07
CA GLY A 81 -11.69 -14.31 33.28
C GLY A 81 -10.23 -14.17 33.70
N ALA A 82 -9.31 -14.94 33.13
CA ALA A 82 -7.88 -14.74 33.35
C ALA A 82 -7.30 -13.67 32.40
N SER A 83 -6.34 -12.88 32.92
CA SER A 83 -5.69 -11.80 32.15
C SER A 83 -4.55 -12.36 31.29
N PRO A 84 -4.60 -12.26 29.94
CA PRO A 84 -3.56 -12.82 29.08
C PRO A 84 -2.13 -12.31 29.37
N PRO A 85 -1.90 -11.01 29.65
CA PRO A 85 -0.57 -10.53 30.05
C PRO A 85 -0.04 -11.17 31.35
N VAL A 86 -0.92 -11.50 32.29
CA VAL A 86 -0.52 -12.14 33.55
C VAL A 86 -0.12 -13.59 33.30
N VAL A 87 -0.91 -14.30 32.50
CA VAL A 87 -0.60 -15.69 32.11
C VAL A 87 0.67 -15.76 31.28
N ALA A 88 0.88 -14.82 30.34
CA ALA A 88 2.09 -14.75 29.53
C ALA A 88 3.35 -14.61 30.41
N ARG A 89 3.36 -13.64 31.33
CA ARG A 89 4.49 -13.46 32.27
C ARG A 89 4.73 -14.68 33.15
N ARG A 90 3.65 -15.37 33.56
CA ARG A 90 3.76 -16.59 34.36
C ARG A 90 4.45 -17.71 33.57
N ILE A 91 4.06 -17.91 32.32
CA ILE A 91 4.67 -18.93 31.45
C ILE A 91 6.15 -18.60 31.21
N GLU A 92 6.50 -17.33 30.93
CA GLU A 92 7.91 -16.93 30.79
C GLU A 92 8.74 -17.13 32.06
N SER A 93 8.13 -17.03 33.24
CA SER A 93 8.84 -17.27 34.51
C SER A 93 8.98 -18.75 34.88
N GLU A 94 8.10 -19.61 34.37
CA GLU A 94 8.06 -21.04 34.69
C GLU A 94 8.79 -21.91 33.65
N VAL A 95 8.99 -21.39 32.44
CA VAL A 95 9.63 -22.11 31.34
C VAL A 95 10.83 -21.32 30.84
N ASP A 96 12.02 -21.89 30.96
CA ASP A 96 13.24 -21.25 30.48
C ASP A 96 13.32 -21.28 28.95
N GLY A 97 13.85 -20.20 28.37
CA GLY A 97 14.15 -20.11 26.94
C GLY A 97 12.94 -19.89 26.02
N VAL A 98 11.75 -19.58 26.55
CA VAL A 98 10.57 -19.23 25.76
C VAL A 98 10.35 -17.73 25.69
N THR A 99 9.74 -17.27 24.60
CA THR A 99 9.20 -15.92 24.46
C THR A 99 7.70 -16.03 24.32
N VAL A 100 6.94 -15.44 25.24
CA VAL A 100 5.48 -15.57 25.26
C VAL A 100 4.87 -14.22 24.91
N GLN A 101 4.21 -14.20 23.76
CA GLN A 101 3.56 -12.99 23.28
C GLN A 101 2.05 -13.12 23.39
N THR A 102 1.40 -12.08 23.90
CA THR A 102 -0.05 -11.99 23.78
C THR A 102 -0.43 -11.79 22.32
N ARG A 103 -1.69 -12.13 21.98
CA ARG A 103 -2.22 -11.90 20.63
C ARG A 103 -2.07 -10.46 20.15
N GLN A 104 -2.18 -9.49 21.06
CA GLN A 104 -2.06 -8.07 20.73
C GLN A 104 -0.61 -7.67 20.44
N GLU A 105 0.33 -8.14 21.25
CA GLU A 105 1.77 -7.91 21.05
C GLU A 105 2.24 -8.56 19.75
N PHE A 106 1.90 -9.84 19.54
CA PHE A 106 2.23 -10.55 18.31
C PHE A 106 1.67 -9.83 17.08
N ALA A 107 0.39 -9.42 17.10
CA ALA A 107 -0.21 -8.67 16.00
C ALA A 107 0.43 -7.29 15.78
N ALA A 108 0.89 -6.62 16.84
CA ALA A 108 1.57 -5.34 16.74
C ALA A 108 2.99 -5.50 16.16
N GLN A 109 3.73 -6.53 16.58
CA GLN A 109 5.05 -6.86 16.07
C GLN A 109 4.98 -7.28 14.60
N GLU A 110 4.06 -8.16 14.24
CA GLU A 110 3.84 -8.59 12.86
C GLU A 110 3.51 -7.40 11.95
N ARG A 111 2.64 -6.49 12.42
CA ARG A 111 2.35 -5.24 11.69
C ARG A 111 3.58 -4.35 11.51
N ARG A 112 4.53 -4.35 12.46
CA ARG A 112 5.79 -3.61 12.32
C ARG A 112 6.68 -4.25 11.29
N VAL A 113 6.87 -5.58 11.36
CA VAL A 113 7.69 -6.32 10.37
C VAL A 113 7.15 -6.16 8.96
N VAL A 114 5.84 -6.38 8.76
CA VAL A 114 5.18 -6.20 7.45
C VAL A 114 5.32 -4.76 6.94
N ARG A 115 5.16 -3.78 7.83
CA ARG A 115 5.42 -2.38 7.49
C ARG A 115 6.87 -2.20 7.09
N ASP A 116 7.84 -2.57 7.91
CA ASP A 116 9.25 -2.31 7.63
C ASP A 116 9.72 -2.99 6.33
N MET A 117 9.34 -4.25 6.09
CA MET A 117 9.69 -4.97 4.87
C MET A 117 9.09 -4.35 3.59
N SER A 118 7.82 -3.92 3.64
CA SER A 118 7.14 -3.39 2.45
C SER A 118 7.35 -1.89 2.25
N THR A 119 7.68 -1.16 3.32
CA THR A 119 7.66 0.31 3.31
C THR A 119 8.85 0.88 2.57
N ASP A 120 10.03 0.26 2.60
CA ASP A 120 11.22 0.87 1.98
C ASP A 120 11.15 0.90 0.45
N LEU A 121 10.73 -0.20 -0.19
CA LEU A 121 10.51 -0.23 -1.64
C LEU A 121 9.38 0.72 -2.06
N VAL A 122 8.26 0.70 -1.34
CA VAL A 122 7.11 1.59 -1.63
C VAL A 122 7.47 3.05 -1.39
N ARG A 123 8.29 3.37 -0.38
CA ARG A 123 8.83 4.73 -0.14
C ARG A 123 9.67 5.20 -1.31
N ILE A 124 10.58 4.35 -1.81
CA ILE A 124 11.42 4.69 -2.96
C ILE A 124 10.56 4.91 -4.21
N MET A 125 9.62 4.00 -4.50
CA MET A 125 8.67 4.18 -5.62
C MET A 125 7.88 5.48 -5.50
N ASN A 126 7.35 5.79 -4.31
CA ASN A 126 6.63 7.04 -4.06
C ASN A 126 7.53 8.26 -4.23
N ALA A 127 8.79 8.22 -3.77
CA ALA A 127 9.74 9.30 -3.93
C ALA A 127 10.11 9.53 -5.40
N VAL A 128 10.33 8.46 -6.18
CA VAL A 128 10.60 8.55 -7.62
C VAL A 128 9.37 9.09 -8.36
N GLY A 129 8.17 8.57 -8.07
CA GLY A 129 6.92 9.07 -8.64
C GLY A 129 6.68 10.55 -8.32
N PHE A 130 7.01 10.97 -7.08
CA PHE A 130 7.01 12.37 -6.66
C PHE A 130 7.95 13.20 -7.54
N LEU A 131 9.21 12.78 -7.71
CA LEU A 131 10.22 13.54 -8.44
C LEU A 131 9.84 13.69 -9.92
N ILE A 132 9.35 12.61 -10.54
CA ILE A 132 8.87 12.62 -11.91
C ILE A 132 7.66 13.56 -12.03
N GLY A 133 6.69 13.46 -11.13
CA GLY A 133 5.52 14.33 -11.12
C GLY A 133 5.89 15.81 -11.00
N LEU A 134 6.81 16.14 -10.09
CA LEU A 134 7.32 17.50 -9.92
C LEU A 134 8.03 18.02 -11.17
N ALA A 135 8.87 17.19 -11.81
CA ALA A 135 9.60 17.56 -13.01
C ALA A 135 8.66 17.80 -14.21
N VAL A 136 7.71 16.89 -14.45
CA VAL A 136 6.72 17.01 -15.54
C VAL A 136 5.84 18.23 -15.33
N MET A 137 5.37 18.47 -14.11
CA MET A 137 4.55 19.64 -13.79
C MET A 137 5.35 20.93 -13.96
N GLY A 138 6.56 21.01 -13.42
CA GLY A 138 7.45 22.16 -13.57
C GLY A 138 7.73 22.49 -15.04
N LEU A 139 8.04 21.47 -15.85
CA LEU A 139 8.25 21.63 -17.29
C LEU A 139 6.98 22.09 -18.02
N THR A 140 5.81 21.58 -17.63
CA THR A 140 4.53 21.96 -18.25
C THR A 140 4.20 23.42 -17.96
N VAL A 141 4.29 23.84 -16.69
CA VAL A 141 4.03 25.24 -16.29
C VAL A 141 5.09 26.17 -16.89
N TYR A 142 6.35 25.73 -16.96
CA TYR A 142 7.42 26.47 -17.62
C TYR A 142 7.11 26.70 -19.11
N THR A 143 6.75 25.66 -19.83
CA THR A 143 6.42 25.74 -21.26
C THR A 143 5.19 26.61 -21.50
N ALA A 144 4.14 26.44 -20.68
CA ALA A 144 2.94 27.27 -20.76
C ALA A 144 3.24 28.76 -20.47
N THR A 145 4.13 29.04 -19.52
CA THR A 145 4.59 30.39 -19.20
C THR A 145 5.38 30.99 -20.35
N LEU A 146 6.31 30.22 -20.94
CA LEU A 146 7.14 30.63 -22.07
C LEU A 146 6.29 31.04 -23.27
N LEU A 147 5.30 30.22 -23.61
CA LEU A 147 4.37 30.48 -24.73
C LEU A 147 3.54 31.76 -24.52
N ARG A 148 3.24 32.13 -23.27
CA ARG A 148 2.44 33.32 -22.92
C ARG A 148 3.26 34.54 -22.51
N ARG A 149 4.60 34.51 -22.64
CA ARG A 149 5.47 35.64 -22.24
C ARG A 149 5.09 36.95 -22.90
N GLY A 150 4.70 36.93 -24.18
CA GLY A 150 4.23 38.12 -24.90
C GLY A 150 2.97 38.73 -24.27
N GLU A 151 1.99 37.90 -23.93
CA GLU A 151 0.75 38.31 -23.25
C GLU A 151 1.04 38.94 -21.88
N TYR A 152 1.94 38.33 -21.10
CA TYR A 152 2.37 38.86 -19.81
C TYR A 152 3.13 40.19 -19.93
N GLY A 153 3.94 40.35 -20.98
CA GLY A 153 4.62 41.61 -21.28
C GLY A 153 3.65 42.74 -21.61
N VAL A 154 2.61 42.47 -22.40
CA VAL A 154 1.54 43.44 -22.71
C VAL A 154 0.74 43.79 -21.46
N MET A 155 0.35 42.82 -20.64
CA MET A 155 -0.33 43.08 -19.37
C MET A 155 0.50 43.98 -18.44
N LYS A 156 1.82 43.72 -18.35
CA LYS A 156 2.74 44.53 -17.54
C LYS A 156 2.88 45.96 -18.10
N ALA A 157 2.87 46.13 -19.42
CA ALA A 157 2.86 47.43 -20.08
C ALA A 157 1.55 48.21 -19.85
N LEU A 158 0.41 47.51 -19.68
CA LEU A 158 -0.88 48.08 -19.28
C LEU A 158 -0.99 48.36 -17.77
N GLY A 159 0.07 48.11 -16.99
CA GLY A 159 0.13 48.41 -15.55
C GLY A 159 -0.25 47.25 -14.62
N ALA A 160 -0.35 46.01 -15.13
CA ALA A 160 -0.57 44.85 -14.28
C ALA A 160 0.59 44.66 -13.28
N ARG A 161 0.27 44.33 -12.03
CA ARG A 161 1.27 44.14 -10.98
C ARG A 161 1.82 42.70 -11.06
N ASN A 162 3.08 42.51 -10.68
CA ASN A 162 3.70 41.17 -10.67
C ASN A 162 2.89 40.13 -9.85
N ARG A 163 2.13 40.57 -8.84
CA ARG A 163 1.25 39.69 -8.03
C ARG A 163 0.11 39.08 -8.85
N ASP A 164 -0.42 39.81 -9.83
CA ASP A 164 -1.55 39.36 -10.65
C ASP A 164 -1.06 38.27 -11.63
N LEU A 165 0.17 38.43 -12.12
CA LEU A 165 0.88 37.42 -12.93
C LEU A 165 1.16 36.15 -12.11
N TYR A 166 1.65 36.27 -10.87
CA TYR A 166 1.86 35.10 -10.01
C TYR A 166 0.56 34.40 -9.65
N ALA A 167 -0.51 35.15 -9.37
CA ALA A 167 -1.82 34.58 -9.07
C ALA A 167 -2.34 33.74 -10.25
N SER A 168 -2.18 34.22 -11.49
CA SER A 168 -2.55 33.45 -12.69
C SER A 168 -1.81 32.11 -12.77
N VAL A 169 -0.49 32.11 -12.56
CA VAL A 169 0.34 30.89 -12.59
C VAL A 169 -0.07 29.92 -11.48
N VAL A 170 -0.31 30.42 -10.27
CA VAL A 170 -0.73 29.60 -9.13
C VAL A 170 -2.11 28.98 -9.37
N VAL A 171 -3.07 29.74 -9.88
CA VAL A 171 -4.41 29.22 -10.22
C VAL A 171 -4.31 28.15 -11.31
N GLN A 172 -3.50 28.36 -12.36
CA GLN A 172 -3.30 27.36 -13.40
C GLN A 172 -2.68 26.08 -12.84
N ALA A 173 -1.69 26.20 -11.95
CA ALA A 173 -1.07 25.07 -11.28
C ALA A 173 -2.07 24.30 -10.38
N LEU A 174 -2.89 25.01 -9.60
CA LEU A 174 -3.90 24.42 -8.73
C LEU A 174 -5.00 23.71 -9.51
N VAL A 175 -5.51 24.31 -10.59
CA VAL A 175 -6.54 23.68 -11.44
C VAL A 175 -5.98 22.42 -12.11
N SER A 176 -4.77 22.48 -12.64
CA SER A 176 -4.12 21.32 -13.27
C SER A 176 -3.94 20.17 -12.28
N VAL A 177 -3.53 20.47 -11.04
CA VAL A 177 -3.40 19.48 -9.98
C VAL A 177 -4.76 18.96 -9.51
N GLY A 178 -5.77 19.81 -9.38
CA GLY A 178 -7.12 19.38 -9.02
C GLY A 178 -7.70 18.38 -10.03
N LEU A 179 -7.53 18.65 -11.32
CA LEU A 179 -7.93 17.73 -12.39
C LEU A 179 -7.12 16.44 -12.37
N GLY A 180 -5.79 16.53 -12.23
CA GLY A 180 -4.93 15.36 -12.13
C GLY A 180 -5.27 14.47 -10.93
N LEU A 181 -5.57 15.08 -9.78
CA LEU A 181 -6.01 14.37 -8.58
C LEU A 181 -7.36 13.70 -8.79
N ALA A 182 -8.33 14.39 -9.40
CA ALA A 182 -9.65 13.81 -9.70
C ALA A 182 -9.55 12.59 -10.61
N VAL A 183 -8.77 12.70 -11.69
CA VAL A 183 -8.51 11.58 -12.62
C VAL A 183 -7.76 10.45 -11.92
N GLY A 184 -6.72 10.76 -11.13
CA GLY A 184 -5.93 9.77 -10.41
C GLY A 184 -6.74 9.01 -9.36
N VAL A 185 -7.59 9.71 -8.60
CA VAL A 185 -8.52 9.10 -7.64
C VAL A 185 -9.53 8.23 -8.37
N GLY A 186 -10.13 8.72 -9.46
CA GLY A 186 -11.05 7.95 -10.29
C GLY A 186 -10.41 6.66 -10.81
N PHE A 187 -9.21 6.74 -11.36
CA PHE A 187 -8.44 5.58 -11.82
C PHE A 187 -8.13 4.60 -10.68
N THR A 188 -7.74 5.11 -9.51
CA THR A 188 -7.49 4.29 -8.31
C THR A 188 -8.74 3.56 -7.85
N LEU A 189 -9.91 4.21 -7.88
CA LEU A 189 -11.19 3.58 -7.53
C LEU A 189 -11.54 2.46 -8.52
N VAL A 190 -11.35 2.67 -9.82
CA VAL A 190 -11.53 1.64 -10.84
C VAL A 190 -10.60 0.45 -10.59
N LEU A 191 -9.32 0.69 -10.35
CA LEU A 191 -8.36 -0.36 -10.01
C LEU A 191 -8.73 -1.10 -8.72
N SER A 192 -9.22 -0.39 -7.71
CA SER A 192 -9.64 -1.01 -6.45
C SER A 192 -10.81 -1.99 -6.62
N ALA A 193 -11.68 -1.76 -7.63
CA ALA A 193 -12.77 -2.66 -7.97
C ALA A 193 -12.36 -3.78 -8.92
N LEU A 194 -11.33 -3.57 -9.75
CA LEU A 194 -10.90 -4.50 -10.79
C LEU A 194 -9.86 -5.51 -10.28
N VAL A 195 -8.84 -5.04 -9.54
CA VAL A 195 -7.74 -5.89 -9.06
C VAL A 195 -8.22 -7.07 -8.21
N PRO A 196 -9.16 -6.93 -7.25
CA PRO A 196 -9.64 -8.08 -6.48
C PRO A 196 -10.30 -9.16 -7.35
N ARG A 197 -10.86 -8.78 -8.52
CA ARG A 197 -11.48 -9.73 -9.46
C ARG A 197 -10.46 -10.52 -10.28
N LEU A 198 -9.29 -9.93 -10.58
CA LEU A 198 -8.21 -10.62 -11.28
C LEU A 198 -7.23 -11.32 -10.34
N ALA A 199 -7.10 -10.82 -9.11
CA ALA A 199 -6.21 -11.33 -8.08
C ALA A 199 -7.01 -11.52 -6.78
N SER A 200 -7.62 -12.70 -6.63
CA SER A 200 -8.57 -13.05 -5.54
C SER A 200 -8.06 -12.87 -4.11
N ASN A 201 -6.75 -12.62 -3.93
CA ASN A 201 -6.10 -12.49 -2.61
C ASN A 201 -5.71 -11.05 -2.25
N LEU A 202 -6.13 -10.04 -3.04
CA LEU A 202 -5.78 -8.64 -2.82
C LEU A 202 -7.02 -7.79 -2.51
N GLY A 203 -7.14 -7.37 -1.25
CA GLY A 203 -8.06 -6.31 -0.85
C GLY A 203 -7.40 -4.94 -0.98
N LEU A 204 -7.79 -4.16 -1.99
CA LEU A 204 -7.38 -2.75 -2.10
C LEU A 204 -8.36 -1.86 -1.33
N ALA A 205 -7.94 -1.37 -0.17
CA ALA A 205 -8.72 -0.43 0.62
C ALA A 205 -8.31 1.02 0.32
N VAL A 206 -9.17 1.76 -0.38
CA VAL A 206 -9.00 3.21 -0.59
C VAL A 206 -9.63 3.94 0.60
N SER A 207 -8.79 4.40 1.52
CA SER A 207 -9.26 5.17 2.68
C SER A 207 -9.33 6.67 2.38
N LEU A 208 -10.27 7.38 3.01
CA LEU A 208 -10.36 8.84 2.92
C LEU A 208 -9.05 9.51 3.38
N ALA A 209 -8.38 8.94 4.39
CA ALA A 209 -7.09 9.42 4.86
C ALA A 209 -5.99 9.30 3.79
N SER A 210 -6.00 8.24 2.97
CA SER A 210 -5.06 8.07 1.86
C SER A 210 -5.29 9.12 0.77
N VAL A 211 -6.55 9.38 0.43
CA VAL A 211 -6.93 10.42 -0.57
C VAL A 211 -6.57 11.81 -0.05
N ALA A 212 -6.84 12.11 1.22
CA ALA A 212 -6.48 13.39 1.84
C ALA A 212 -4.95 13.61 1.84
N LYS A 213 -4.17 12.58 2.17
CA LYS A 213 -2.70 12.64 2.08
C LYS A 213 -2.22 12.91 0.66
N ALA A 214 -2.80 12.24 -0.34
CA ALA A 214 -2.48 12.48 -1.74
C ALA A 214 -2.82 13.92 -2.14
N ALA A 215 -4.00 14.42 -1.75
CA ALA A 215 -4.42 15.80 -2.05
C ALA A 215 -3.45 16.85 -1.46
N VAL A 216 -3.09 16.70 -0.18
CA VAL A 216 -2.13 17.60 0.48
C VAL A 216 -0.78 17.55 -0.22
N ALA A 217 -0.28 16.35 -0.54
CA ALA A 217 0.96 16.19 -1.27
C ALA A 217 0.91 16.89 -2.64
N SER A 218 -0.15 16.68 -3.42
CA SER A 218 -0.32 17.31 -4.73
C SER A 218 -0.37 18.84 -4.65
N VAL A 219 -1.00 19.43 -3.63
CA VAL A 219 -0.99 20.89 -3.42
C VAL A 219 0.42 21.40 -3.11
N VAL A 220 1.18 20.69 -2.27
CA VAL A 220 2.58 21.01 -2.00
C VAL A 220 3.40 20.93 -3.29
N PHE A 221 3.13 19.95 -4.16
CA PHE A 221 3.82 19.82 -5.45
C PHE A 221 3.49 20.98 -6.38
N ALA A 222 2.21 21.38 -6.45
CA ALA A 222 1.79 22.52 -7.24
C ALA A 222 2.52 23.80 -6.82
N GLY A 223 2.60 24.02 -5.51
CA GLY A 223 3.33 25.16 -4.94
C GLY A 223 4.82 25.11 -5.29
N ALA A 224 5.48 23.97 -5.06
CA ALA A 224 6.90 23.81 -5.35
C ALA A 224 7.23 23.97 -6.85
N ALA A 225 6.42 23.37 -7.73
CA ALA A 225 6.58 23.47 -9.18
C ALA A 225 6.40 24.91 -9.69
N ALA A 226 5.47 25.67 -9.10
CA ALA A 226 5.21 27.06 -9.49
C ALA A 226 6.34 28.02 -9.11
N LEU A 227 7.20 27.68 -8.13
CA LEU A 227 8.31 28.55 -7.70
C LEU A 227 9.34 28.79 -8.81
N LEU A 228 9.60 27.79 -9.66
CA LEU A 228 10.56 27.88 -10.76
C LEU A 228 10.17 28.96 -11.80
N PRO A 229 8.98 28.92 -12.43
CA PRO A 229 8.55 29.94 -13.39
C PRO A 229 8.30 31.32 -12.74
N ILE A 230 7.82 31.37 -11.49
CA ILE A 230 7.62 32.63 -10.76
C ILE A 230 8.93 33.42 -10.63
N ARG A 231 10.04 32.74 -10.32
CA ARG A 231 11.36 33.40 -10.26
C ARG A 231 11.75 34.02 -11.60
N GLN A 232 11.50 33.33 -12.70
CA GLN A 232 11.85 33.82 -14.04
C GLN A 232 10.96 34.98 -14.50
N MET A 233 9.70 35.04 -14.06
CA MET A 233 8.83 36.17 -14.37
C MET A 233 9.27 37.50 -13.72
N ARG A 234 10.03 37.45 -12.61
CA ARG A 234 10.59 38.68 -11.98
C ARG A 234 11.49 39.43 -12.95
N ASP A 235 12.22 38.70 -13.78
CA ASP A 235 13.25 39.22 -14.67
C ASP A 235 12.70 39.61 -16.06
N LEU A 236 11.37 39.55 -16.26
CA LEU A 236 10.73 40.00 -17.50
C LEU A 236 10.75 41.54 -17.56
N ASP A 237 11.66 42.07 -18.36
CA ASP A 237 11.73 43.50 -18.69
C ASP A 237 10.58 43.89 -19.65
N PRO A 238 9.73 44.88 -19.31
CA PRO A 238 8.67 45.37 -20.20
C PRO A 238 9.18 45.80 -21.59
N ALA A 239 10.45 46.23 -21.68
CA ALA A 239 11.05 46.68 -22.92
C ALA A 239 11.23 45.56 -23.97
N MET A 240 11.14 44.28 -23.57
CA MET A 240 11.32 43.15 -24.49
C MET A 240 10.17 43.03 -25.52
N VAL A 241 8.97 43.52 -25.20
CA VAL A 241 7.83 43.53 -26.14
C VAL A 241 8.05 44.54 -27.28
N PHE A 242 8.82 45.60 -27.04
CA PHE A 242 9.12 46.64 -28.02
C PHE A 242 10.41 46.38 -28.83
N ARG A 243 11.16 45.31 -28.52
CA ARG A 243 12.41 44.94 -29.20
C ARG A 243 12.30 43.72 -30.12
N GLY A 244 11.08 43.21 -30.36
CA GLY A 244 10.86 42.00 -31.17
C GLY A 244 11.30 42.15 -32.63
N LYS A 245 12.47 41.59 -32.95
CA LYS A 245 12.63 40.62 -34.04
C LYS A 245 12.57 39.23 -33.43
#